data_AF-A0A7J4JG00-F1
#
_entry.id   AF-A0A7J4JG00-F1
#
_cell.length_a   1.000
_cell.length_b   1.000
_cell.length_c   1.000
_cell.angle_alpha   90.00
_cell.angle_beta   90.00
_cell.angle_gamma   90.00
#
_symmetry.space_group_name_H-M   'P 1'
#
loop_
_entity.id
_entity.type
_entity.pdbx_description
1 polymer ?
#
loop_
_entity_poly.entity_id
_entity_poly.type
_entity_poly.pdbx_seq_one_letter_code
_entity_poly.pdbx_strand_id
1 'polypeptide(L)' 'LTENDRKYLKFADAFENRFVRQGKHENREIHQSLDLGWELLSGLPETELKRIKKDYIAKYGKRFRKE' A
#
# COMPACT_ATOMS: atom_id res chain seq x y z
N LEU A 1 14.62 3.47 16.23
CA LEU A 1 13.62 2.99 15.24
C LEU A 1 14.01 1.58 14.82
N THR A 2 13.12 0.62 14.99
CA THR A 2 13.29 -0.74 14.47
C THR A 2 13.26 -0.73 12.94
N GLU A 3 13.65 -1.83 12.29
CA GLU A 3 13.52 -1.94 10.84
C GLU A 3 12.05 -1.81 10.39
N ASN A 4 11.12 -2.36 11.17
CA ASN A 4 9.69 -2.24 10.91
C ASN A 4 9.19 -0.80 11.06
N ASP A 5 9.61 -0.07 12.11
CA ASP A 5 9.23 1.34 12.27
C ASP A 5 9.69 2.19 11.08
N ARG A 6 10.90 1.91 10.55
CA ARG A 6 11.40 2.58 9.35
C ARG A 6 10.55 2.28 8.11
N LYS A 7 10.02 1.06 7.98
CA LYS A 7 9.09 0.69 6.88
C LYS A 7 7.75 1.42 7.04
N TYR A 8 7.26 1.57 8.27
CA TYR A 8 6.06 2.36 8.56
C TYR A 8 6.23 3.85 8.24
N LEU A 9 7.37 4.46 8.59
CA LEU A 9 7.65 5.85 8.22
C LEU A 9 7.68 6.04 6.70
N LYS A 10 8.37 5.15 5.98
CA LYS A 10 8.38 5.16 4.50
C LYS A 10 6.98 4.98 3.91
N PHE A 11 6.15 4.13 4.51
CA PHE A 11 4.77 3.95 4.11
C PHE A 11 3.95 5.22 4.32
N ALA A 12 4.07 5.88 5.47
CA ALA A 12 3.37 7.13 5.76
C ALA A 12 3.74 8.23 4.74
N ASP A 13 5.03 8.44 4.50
CA ASP A 13 5.52 9.40 3.50
C ASP A 13 4.95 9.08 2.11
N ALA A 14 4.99 7.81 1.69
CA ALA A 14 4.49 7.40 0.39
C ALA A 14 2.97 7.51 0.28
N PHE A 15 2.23 7.25 1.37
CA PHE A 15 0.79 7.37 1.44
C PHE A 15 0.34 8.82 1.25
N GLU A 16 0.94 9.77 1.97
CA GLU A 16 0.63 11.19 1.81
C GLU A 16 0.95 11.69 0.40
N ASN A 17 2.13 11.34 -0.10
CA ASN A 17 2.64 11.87 -1.36
C ASN A 17 2.03 11.22 -2.61
N ARG A 18 1.49 10.00 -2.52
CA ARG A 18 0.98 9.26 -3.68
C ARG A 18 -0.51 8.97 -3.56
N PHE A 19 -0.96 8.50 -2.41
CA PHE A 19 -2.36 8.11 -2.23
C PHE A 19 -3.25 9.32 -1.97
N VAL A 20 -2.91 10.13 -0.97
CA VAL A 20 -3.68 11.32 -0.57
C VAL A 20 -3.50 12.45 -1.58
N ARG A 21 -2.25 12.76 -1.95
CA ARG A 21 -1.97 13.79 -2.93
C ARG A 21 -2.45 13.36 -4.31
N GLN A 22 -3.38 14.12 -4.85
CA GLN A 22 -3.91 13.98 -6.21
C GLN A 22 -3.78 15.32 -6.95
N GLY A 23 -3.59 15.25 -8.26
CA GLY A 23 -3.55 16.45 -9.10
C GLY A 23 -4.91 17.15 -9.15
N LYS A 24 -4.92 18.46 -9.38
CA LYS A 24 -6.15 19.28 -9.46
C LYS A 24 -7.17 18.77 -10.49
N HIS A 25 -6.69 18.09 -11.54
CA HIS A 25 -7.50 17.54 -12.62
C HIS A 25 -7.37 16.01 -12.71
N GLU A 26 -6.86 15.39 -11.65
CA GLU A 26 -6.74 13.93 -11.58
C GLU A 26 -8.09 13.34 -11.19
N ASN A 27 -8.60 12.40 -11.98
CA ASN A 27 -9.78 11.62 -11.64
C ASN A 27 -9.37 10.15 -11.62
N ARG A 28 -9.24 9.57 -10.42
CA ARG A 28 -8.89 8.17 -10.24
C ARG A 28 -10.15 7.33 -10.16
N GLU A 29 -10.23 6.32 -11.01
CA GLU A 29 -11.18 5.24 -10.83
C GLU A 29 -10.88 4.47 -9.53
N ILE A 30 -11.90 3.83 -8.96
CA ILE A 30 -11.74 3.10 -7.70
C ILE A 30 -10.67 2.00 -7.80
N HIS A 31 -10.57 1.34 -8.96
CA HIS A 31 -9.55 0.31 -9.21
C HIS A 31 -8.14 0.88 -9.19
N GLN A 32 -7.92 2.09 -9.72
CA GLN A 32 -6.61 2.74 -9.69
C GLN A 32 -6.21 3.11 -8.27
N SER A 33 -7.17 3.59 -7.47
CA SER A 33 -6.94 3.92 -6.06
C SER A 33 -6.62 2.66 -5.24
N LEU A 34 -7.33 1.55 -5.48
CA LEU A 34 -7.07 0.27 -4.82
C LEU A 34 -5.71 -0.32 -5.23
N ASP A 35 -5.36 -0.28 -6.51
CA ASP A 35 -4.06 -0.74 -7.01
C ASP A 35 -2.93 0.06 -6.34
N LEU A 36 -3.07 1.38 -6.23
CA LEU A 36 -2.10 2.22 -5.54
C LEU A 36 -1.99 1.87 -4.04
N GLY A 37 -3.13 1.64 -3.38
CA GLY A 37 -3.14 1.19 -1.98
C GLY A 37 -2.37 -0.12 -1.79
N TRP A 38 -2.60 -1.11 -2.66
CA TRP A 38 -1.87 -2.38 -2.63
C TRP A 38 -0.38 -2.23 -2.92
N GLU A 39 0.00 -1.35 -3.85
CA GLU A 39 1.40 -1.04 -4.13
C GLU A 39 2.11 -0.44 -2.91
N LEU A 40 1.46 0.47 -2.19
CA LEU A 40 2.04 1.06 -0.98
C LEU A 40 2.15 0.04 0.16
N LEU A 41 1.11 -0.78 0.35
CA LEU A 41 1.09 -1.83 1.37
C LEU A 41 2.10 -2.95 1.09
N SER A 42 2.56 -3.13 -0.15
CA SER A 42 3.54 -4.17 -0.48
C SER A 42 4.92 -3.91 0.12
N GLY A 43 5.24 -2.67 0.48
CA GLY A 43 6.45 -2.31 1.21
C GLY A 43 6.46 -2.74 2.68
N LEU A 44 5.30 -3.11 3.24
CA LEU A 44 5.19 -3.64 4.60
C LEU A 44 5.20 -5.18 4.59
N PRO A 45 5.80 -5.83 5.61
CA PRO A 45 5.73 -7.28 5.79
C PRO A 45 4.29 -7.79 5.85
N GLU A 46 4.03 -9.02 5.37
CA GLU A 46 2.69 -9.61 5.45
C GLU A 46 2.15 -9.73 6.88
N THR A 47 3.04 -10.00 7.83
CA THR A 47 2.71 -10.11 9.26
C THR A 47 2.14 -8.82 9.85
N GLU A 48 2.41 -7.68 9.20
CA GLU A 48 1.91 -6.36 9.61
C GLU A 48 0.52 -6.05 9.03
N LEU A 49 0.04 -6.77 8.01
CA LEU A 49 -1.27 -6.57 7.38
C LEU A 49 -2.43 -7.20 8.19
N LYS A 50 -2.46 -6.94 9.51
CA LYS A 50 -3.36 -7.62 10.48
C LYS A 50 -4.86 -7.38 10.24
N ARG A 51 -5.22 -6.35 9.49
CA ARG A 51 -6.61 -5.97 9.20
C ARG A 51 -7.13 -6.50 7.85
N ILE A 52 -6.29 -7.18 7.08
CA ILE A 52 -6.64 -7.69 5.76
C ILE A 52 -6.70 -9.21 5.82
N LYS A 53 -7.81 -9.80 5.36
CA LYS A 53 -7.93 -11.26 5.29
C LYS A 53 -6.86 -11.83 4.36
N LYS A 54 -6.27 -12.97 4.72
CA LYS A 54 -5.24 -13.66 3.94
C LYS A 54 -5.69 -13.93 2.50
N ASP A 55 -6.96 -14.28 2.30
CA ASP A 55 -7.52 -14.54 0.96
C ASP A 55 -7.43 -13.30 0.05
N TYR A 56 -7.62 -12.09 0.60
CA TYR A 56 -7.49 -10.85 -0.15
C TYR A 56 -6.03 -10.50 -0.43
N ILE A 57 -5.12 -10.78 0.50
CA ILE A 57 -3.68 -10.61 0.29
C ILE A 57 -3.21 -11.54 -0.84
N ALA A 58 -3.64 -12.81 -0.81
CA ALA A 58 -3.32 -13.79 -1.83
C ALA A 58 -3.89 -13.42 -3.20
N LYS A 59 -5.15 -12.93 -3.24
CA LYS A 59 -5.85 -12.61 -4.50
C LYS A 59 -5.41 -11.29 -5.13
N TYR A 60 -5.17 -10.25 -4.33
CA TYR A 60 -4.94 -8.89 -4.83
C TYR A 60 -3.54 -8.35 -4.51
N GLY A 61 -2.95 -8.74 -3.39
CA GLY A 61 -1.63 -8.26 -2.94
C GLY A 61 -0.44 -8.92 -3.64
N LYS A 62 -0.57 -10.18 -4.08
CA LYS A 62 0.52 -10.93 -4.75
C LYS A 62 1.11 -10.21 -5.95
N ARG A 63 0.28 -9.51 -6.73
CA ARG A 63 0.73 -8.76 -7.91
C ARG A 63 1.77 -7.68 -7.60
N PHE A 64 1.78 -7.16 -6.37
CA PHE A 64 2.61 -6.01 -5.97
C PHE A 64 3.77 -6.40 -5.06
N ARG A 65 3.88 -7.66 -4.67
CA ARG A 65 4.96 -8.20 -3.85
C ARG A 65 5.93 -8.95 -4.76
N LYS A 66 7.21 -8.56 -4.74
CA LYS A 66 8.28 -9.36 -5.34
C LYS A 66 8.67 -10.44 -4.33
N GLU A 67 8.74 -11.68 -4.80
CA GLU A 67 9.30 -12.82 -4.04
C GLU A 67 10.76 -12.57 -3.66
#